data_AF-A0A9D9L6D1-F1
#
_entry.id   AF-A0A9D9L6D1-F1
#
_cell.length_a   1.000
_cell.length_b   1.000
_cell.length_c   1.000
_cell.angle_alpha   90.00
_cell.angle_beta   90.00
_cell.angle_gamma   90.00
#
_symmetry.space_group_name_H-M   'P 1'
#
loop_
_entity.id
_entity.type
_entity.pdbx_description
1 polymer ?
#
loop_
_entity_poly.entity_id
_entity_poly.type
_entity_poly.pdbx_seq_one_letter_code
_entity_poly.pdbx_strand_id
1 'polypeptide(L)'
;MKNKTLSLILSTLVIVLTIFCSDPSKAEAYEYTVGEVQSLIDGIVDYKCRQTGSADVQSWISGALADGAGSSSEWYVMSLSQYGYSDFSRYASNLENYLKNNNEPSATSREKYALALAAAGSTDPYTEDILNSSIGAQGIMSYIYGLHVLNNGYSCSDFNAYGVAQTLVSMQYGDGGWALFGEYGDIDVTSMTIAALAPYYRNDQSVHDAVDRGVDFLSARQQENGGYQSFGTPNPESASQVLVALSAIGIDGVHDERFIKNGNCLIDGIIEYRLDDGSFSHIKGDASNETATIQALYSLIAYKRMCEGRSGLYVFDNRRSVERSAETEAVTEAPVTEAEKVTSENMTDTTAVSVTNVSGSAVSENTISGTMTSISDITGNVTSPAAVSVTSVSVSSDISENISSNSDIQNDHKTDSEKKTAEGYSDSGKKDNKIFIVLIIFGAAGVLCLVLFLAGKRNKKNFIFIIIAAAAVSAFVLLNDFSSKDDYYNGKSSEKPDATGTVTLEIRCDTIAGKSDDEHIPADGTVLEKTEFEIDEDDTVFDILTEAARKYNIQVENKGSAGSAHGLSYIAGINYIYEFDFGDLSGWVYHVNGITPSRGCGEYVLTDGDEIEWLYTCDLGHDLDEVYEDDPIS
;
A
#
# COMPACT_ATOMS: atom_id res chain seq x y z
N MET A 1 -40.34 -66.26 -15.07
CA MET A 1 -38.91 -66.09 -15.41
C MET A 1 -38.60 -64.80 -16.18
N LYS A 2 -39.51 -64.24 -17.01
CA LYS A 2 -39.24 -63.03 -17.82
C LYS A 2 -39.03 -61.71 -17.04
N ASN A 3 -39.58 -61.56 -15.84
CA ASN A 3 -39.45 -60.28 -15.10
C ASN A 3 -38.18 -60.17 -14.24
N LYS A 4 -37.52 -61.30 -13.90
CA LYS A 4 -36.27 -61.28 -13.12
C LYS A 4 -35.06 -60.93 -13.99
N THR A 5 -35.06 -61.36 -15.25
CA THR A 5 -34.00 -61.02 -16.21
C THR A 5 -34.03 -59.55 -16.64
N LEU A 6 -35.22 -58.94 -16.77
CA LEU A 6 -35.32 -57.51 -17.11
C LEU A 6 -34.86 -56.60 -15.96
N SER A 7 -35.19 -56.95 -14.71
CA SER A 7 -34.71 -56.22 -13.53
C SER A 7 -33.20 -56.36 -13.33
N LEU A 8 -32.63 -57.54 -13.65
CA LEU A 8 -31.19 -57.73 -13.56
C LEU A 8 -30.45 -56.89 -14.60
N ILE A 9 -30.94 -56.88 -15.85
CA ILE A 9 -30.35 -56.09 -16.95
C ILE A 9 -30.44 -54.59 -16.64
N LEU A 10 -31.57 -54.09 -16.12
CA LEU A 10 -31.74 -52.68 -15.77
C LEU A 10 -30.84 -52.27 -14.58
N SER A 11 -30.67 -53.13 -13.57
CA SER A 11 -29.74 -52.87 -12.47
C SER A 11 -28.27 -52.90 -12.91
N THR A 12 -27.86 -53.81 -13.81
CA THR A 12 -26.51 -53.74 -14.40
C THR A 12 -26.32 -52.53 -15.32
N LEU A 13 -27.36 -52.08 -16.03
CA LEU A 13 -27.25 -50.88 -16.89
C LEU A 13 -27.11 -49.61 -16.05
N VAL A 14 -27.81 -49.51 -14.92
CA VAL A 14 -27.65 -48.40 -13.96
C VAL A 14 -26.28 -48.46 -13.28
N ILE A 15 -25.78 -49.64 -12.91
CA ILE A 15 -24.43 -49.79 -12.32
C ILE A 15 -23.32 -49.46 -13.34
N VAL A 16 -23.49 -49.83 -14.62
CA VAL A 16 -22.53 -49.48 -15.69
C VAL A 16 -22.63 -47.99 -16.08
N LEU A 17 -23.80 -47.36 -15.96
CA LEU A 17 -23.96 -45.90 -16.12
C LEU A 17 -23.42 -45.10 -14.92
N THR A 18 -23.36 -45.67 -13.71
CA THR A 18 -22.71 -45.03 -12.55
C THR A 18 -21.21 -45.27 -12.48
N ILE A 19 -20.68 -46.31 -13.16
CA ILE A 19 -19.23 -46.56 -13.27
C ILE A 19 -18.59 -45.74 -14.41
N PHE A 20 -19.40 -45.10 -15.27
CA PHE A 20 -19.01 -43.97 -16.10
C PHE A 20 -19.55 -42.65 -15.54
N CYS A 21 -19.64 -42.53 -14.21
CA CYS A 21 -19.30 -41.24 -13.62
C CYS A 21 -17.83 -41.07 -13.96
N SER A 22 -17.54 -40.38 -15.07
CA SER A 22 -16.24 -39.73 -15.21
C SER A 22 -15.94 -39.16 -13.84
N ASP A 23 -14.87 -39.62 -13.20
CA ASP A 23 -14.14 -38.74 -12.32
C ASP A 23 -14.17 -37.39 -13.05
N PRO A 24 -14.67 -36.29 -12.47
CA PRO A 24 -14.17 -35.03 -12.96
C PRO A 24 -12.68 -35.21 -12.82
N SER A 25 -11.98 -35.48 -13.93
CA SER A 25 -10.55 -35.34 -14.01
C SER A 25 -10.35 -34.00 -13.33
N LYS A 26 -9.80 -34.00 -12.11
CA LYS A 26 -9.46 -32.75 -11.44
C LYS A 26 -8.77 -31.98 -12.54
N ALA A 27 -9.38 -30.89 -13.00
CA ALA A 27 -8.82 -30.17 -14.12
C ALA A 27 -7.42 -29.80 -13.63
N GLU A 28 -6.40 -30.43 -14.22
CA GLU A 28 -5.03 -30.08 -13.89
C GLU A 28 -4.91 -28.61 -14.29
N ALA A 29 -4.43 -27.78 -13.37
CA ALA A 29 -4.28 -26.37 -13.66
C ALA A 29 -3.39 -26.17 -14.89
N TYR A 30 -3.59 -25.07 -15.58
CA TYR A 30 -2.74 -24.73 -16.71
C TYR A 30 -1.27 -24.67 -16.25
N GLU A 31 -0.41 -25.49 -16.85
CA GLU A 31 1.03 -25.45 -16.55
C GLU A 31 1.66 -24.23 -17.22
N TYR A 32 2.04 -23.22 -16.42
CA TYR A 32 2.80 -22.08 -16.91
C TYR A 32 4.29 -22.41 -16.99
N THR A 33 4.82 -22.47 -18.20
CA THR A 33 6.27 -22.56 -18.42
C THR A 33 6.96 -21.23 -18.07
N VAL A 34 8.24 -21.29 -17.71
CA VAL A 34 9.06 -20.08 -17.48
C VAL A 34 9.05 -19.14 -18.69
N GLY A 35 8.96 -19.69 -19.92
CA GLY A 35 8.89 -18.90 -21.15
C GLY A 35 7.57 -18.16 -21.33
N GLU A 36 6.45 -18.72 -20.87
CA GLU A 36 5.15 -18.04 -20.89
C GLU A 36 5.09 -16.93 -19.84
N VAL A 37 5.60 -17.20 -18.63
CA VAL A 37 5.71 -16.17 -17.59
C VAL A 37 6.62 -15.03 -18.04
N GLN A 38 7.75 -15.35 -18.66
CA GLN A 38 8.63 -14.35 -19.30
C GLN A 38 7.87 -13.50 -20.33
N SER A 39 7.03 -14.13 -21.16
CA SER A 39 6.23 -13.41 -22.16
C SER A 39 5.19 -12.48 -21.52
N LEU A 40 4.59 -12.86 -20.39
CA LEU A 40 3.70 -11.99 -19.62
C LEU A 40 4.45 -10.77 -19.06
N ILE A 41 5.63 -10.99 -18.46
CA ILE A 41 6.50 -9.92 -17.93
C ILE A 41 6.90 -8.96 -19.06
N ASP A 42 7.39 -9.49 -20.18
CA ASP A 42 7.81 -8.70 -21.34
C ASP A 42 6.65 -7.88 -21.90
N GLY A 43 5.42 -8.42 -21.91
CA GLY A 43 4.21 -7.69 -22.29
C GLY A 43 3.92 -6.46 -21.42
N ILE A 44 4.11 -6.56 -20.11
CA ILE A 44 3.92 -5.43 -19.18
C ILE A 44 5.03 -4.38 -19.38
N VAL A 45 6.28 -4.81 -19.51
CA VAL A 45 7.42 -3.91 -19.73
C VAL A 45 7.29 -3.16 -21.06
N ASP A 46 6.84 -3.86 -22.11
CA ASP A 46 6.54 -3.28 -23.42
C ASP A 46 5.40 -2.25 -23.34
N TYR A 47 4.34 -2.54 -22.56
CA TYR A 47 3.26 -1.59 -22.28
C TYR A 47 3.82 -0.29 -21.69
N LYS A 48 4.66 -0.39 -20.64
CA LYS A 48 5.25 0.78 -19.98
C LYS A 48 6.20 1.56 -20.89
N CYS A 49 6.97 0.88 -21.75
CA CYS A 49 7.78 1.55 -22.76
C CYS A 49 6.91 2.36 -23.75
N ARG A 50 5.82 1.77 -24.26
CA ARG A 50 4.87 2.48 -25.14
C ARG A 50 4.20 3.65 -24.45
N GLN A 51 3.69 3.45 -23.23
CA GLN A 51 3.00 4.47 -22.43
C GLN A 51 3.89 5.70 -22.21
N THR A 52 5.19 5.49 -21.99
CA THR A 52 6.16 6.56 -21.73
C THR A 52 6.85 7.10 -22.98
N GLY A 53 6.58 6.52 -24.16
CA GLY A 53 7.29 6.86 -25.41
C GLY A 53 8.77 6.49 -25.40
N SER A 54 9.17 5.52 -24.57
CA SER A 54 10.55 5.05 -24.44
C SER A 54 10.88 4.03 -25.54
N ALA A 55 12.06 4.15 -26.14
CA ALA A 55 12.50 3.28 -27.24
C ALA A 55 12.79 1.85 -26.79
N ASP A 56 13.26 1.69 -25.56
CA ASP A 56 13.56 0.43 -24.90
C ASP A 56 13.45 0.60 -23.37
N VAL A 57 13.61 -0.52 -22.66
CA VAL A 57 13.48 -0.56 -21.19
C VAL A 57 14.53 0.30 -20.50
N GLN A 58 15.77 0.35 -21.00
CA GLN A 58 16.81 1.18 -20.39
C GLN A 58 16.50 2.67 -20.56
N SER A 59 15.97 3.06 -21.72
CA SER A 59 15.50 4.43 -21.98
C SER A 59 14.34 4.81 -21.06
N TRP A 60 13.45 3.85 -20.73
CA TRP A 60 12.40 4.06 -19.74
C TRP A 60 12.99 4.20 -18.32
N ILE A 61 13.87 3.29 -17.90
CA ILE A 61 14.56 3.31 -16.60
C ILE A 61 15.27 4.65 -16.39
N SER A 62 16.08 5.06 -17.37
CA SER A 62 16.84 6.32 -17.32
C SER A 62 16.00 7.54 -17.70
N GLY A 63 14.74 7.40 -18.08
CA GLY A 63 13.85 8.48 -18.49
C GLY A 63 12.72 8.67 -17.50
N ALA A 64 11.50 8.36 -17.93
CA ALA A 64 10.27 8.55 -17.17
C ALA A 64 10.28 7.82 -15.81
N LEU A 65 10.90 6.64 -15.72
CA LEU A 65 11.01 5.92 -14.44
C LEU A 65 11.86 6.70 -13.45
N ALA A 66 13.05 7.16 -13.86
CA ALA A 66 13.90 7.99 -13.01
C ALA A 66 13.23 9.32 -12.63
N ASP A 67 12.41 9.89 -13.51
CA ASP A 67 11.68 11.15 -13.23
C ASP A 67 10.57 10.97 -12.18
N GLY A 68 10.04 9.76 -12.00
CA GLY A 68 9.04 9.41 -10.97
C GLY A 68 9.60 9.05 -9.59
N ALA A 69 10.91 9.25 -9.35
CA ALA A 69 11.54 8.95 -8.06
C ALA A 69 10.89 9.72 -6.90
N GLY A 70 10.57 9.02 -5.81
CA GLY A 70 9.89 9.59 -4.64
C GLY A 70 8.38 9.76 -4.82
N SER A 71 7.78 9.10 -5.82
CA SER A 71 6.34 9.18 -6.06
C SER A 71 5.74 7.86 -6.54
N SER A 72 6.24 7.30 -7.65
CA SER A 72 5.54 6.23 -8.38
C SER A 72 6.44 5.11 -8.92
N SER A 73 7.76 5.21 -8.77
CA SER A 73 8.71 4.38 -9.51
C SER A 73 9.36 3.26 -8.70
N GLU A 74 9.26 3.28 -7.38
CA GLU A 74 10.06 2.45 -6.45
C GLU A 74 9.88 0.95 -6.71
N TRP A 75 8.64 0.52 -6.90
CA TRP A 75 8.31 -0.88 -7.15
C TRP A 75 8.87 -1.39 -8.48
N TYR A 76 8.83 -0.57 -9.53
CA TYR A 76 9.42 -0.91 -10.82
C TYR A 76 10.94 -1.01 -10.74
N VAL A 77 11.60 -0.13 -9.99
CA VAL A 77 13.06 -0.18 -9.80
C VAL A 77 13.47 -1.47 -9.12
N MET A 78 12.81 -1.85 -8.03
CA MET A 78 13.06 -3.11 -7.34
C MET A 78 12.84 -4.32 -8.26
N SER A 79 11.73 -4.29 -9.02
CA SER A 79 11.36 -5.37 -9.93
C SER A 79 12.34 -5.55 -11.08
N LEU A 80 12.66 -4.45 -11.78
CA LEU A 80 13.56 -4.47 -12.94
C LEU A 80 15.01 -4.78 -12.55
N SER A 81 15.45 -4.35 -11.36
CA SER A 81 16.75 -4.75 -10.78
C SER A 81 16.82 -6.26 -10.63
N GLN A 82 15.76 -6.88 -10.09
CA GLN A 82 15.67 -8.33 -9.94
C GLN A 82 15.40 -9.09 -11.23
N TYR A 83 14.88 -8.41 -12.25
CA TYR A 83 14.68 -8.99 -13.58
C TYR A 83 15.98 -9.06 -14.39
N GLY A 84 16.97 -8.21 -14.09
CA GLY A 84 18.31 -8.27 -14.68
C GLY A 84 18.86 -6.94 -15.20
N TYR A 85 18.14 -5.83 -15.02
CA TYR A 85 18.66 -4.50 -15.30
C TYR A 85 19.57 -4.04 -14.15
N SER A 86 20.60 -3.26 -14.46
CA SER A 86 21.60 -2.86 -13.46
C SER A 86 21.89 -1.36 -13.40
N ASP A 87 21.59 -0.59 -14.46
CA ASP A 87 21.84 0.85 -14.47
C ASP A 87 20.60 1.63 -14.04
N PHE A 88 20.52 1.90 -12.74
CA PHE A 88 19.53 2.77 -12.09
C PHE A 88 20.16 4.06 -11.56
N SER A 89 21.36 4.42 -12.03
CA SER A 89 22.16 5.53 -11.49
C SER A 89 21.41 6.87 -11.49
N ARG A 90 20.65 7.15 -12.55
CA ARG A 90 19.82 8.36 -12.64
C ARG A 90 18.62 8.32 -11.69
N TYR A 91 17.96 7.17 -11.54
CA TYR A 91 16.88 7.03 -10.56
C TYR A 91 17.41 7.25 -9.14
N ALA A 92 18.51 6.59 -8.77
CA ALA A 92 19.14 6.75 -7.46
C ALA A 92 19.48 8.24 -7.20
N SER A 93 20.13 8.90 -8.16
CA SER A 93 20.45 10.33 -8.05
C SER A 93 19.19 11.20 -7.86
N ASN A 94 18.10 10.90 -8.55
CA ASN A 94 16.85 11.64 -8.44
C ASN A 94 16.17 11.39 -7.09
N LEU A 95 16.12 10.15 -6.61
CA LEU A 95 15.55 9.82 -5.31
C LEU A 95 16.37 10.44 -4.17
N GLU A 96 17.69 10.37 -4.21
CA GLU A 96 18.57 11.05 -3.24
C GLU A 96 18.33 12.56 -3.22
N ASN A 97 18.13 13.18 -4.39
CA ASN A 97 17.78 14.60 -4.47
C ASN A 97 16.38 14.87 -3.92
N TYR A 98 15.39 14.02 -4.21
CA TYR A 98 14.05 14.13 -3.66
C TYR A 98 14.10 14.09 -2.12
N LEU A 99 14.80 13.13 -1.54
CA LEU A 99 14.92 12.95 -0.09
C LEU A 99 15.67 14.09 0.61
N LYS A 100 16.63 14.73 -0.07
CA LYS A 100 17.33 15.93 0.46
C LYS A 100 16.44 17.16 0.52
N ASN A 101 15.42 17.24 -0.33
CA ASN A 101 14.58 18.43 -0.50
C ASN A 101 13.17 18.28 0.05
N ASN A 102 12.78 17.07 0.49
CA ASN A 102 11.46 16.78 1.01
C ASN A 102 11.59 16.04 2.34
N ASN A 103 10.67 16.32 3.26
CA ASN A 103 10.53 15.55 4.50
C ASN A 103 9.44 14.50 4.28
N GLU A 104 9.80 13.22 4.32
CA GLU A 104 8.83 12.12 4.18
C GLU A 104 8.34 11.70 5.58
N PRO A 105 7.09 12.00 5.96
CA PRO A 105 6.57 11.68 7.29
C PRO A 105 6.26 10.19 7.46
N SER A 106 5.94 9.45 6.40
CA SER A 106 5.61 8.02 6.50
C SER A 106 6.86 7.16 6.67
N ALA A 107 6.92 6.41 7.78
CA ALA A 107 7.97 5.43 8.05
C ALA A 107 8.07 4.37 6.94
N THR A 108 6.93 3.83 6.51
CA THR A 108 6.88 2.83 5.43
C THR A 108 7.36 3.39 4.10
N SER A 109 7.06 4.65 3.80
CA SER A 109 7.60 5.32 2.61
C SER A 109 9.11 5.49 2.71
N ARG A 110 9.64 5.93 3.86
CA ARG A 110 11.09 6.05 4.09
C ARG A 110 11.80 4.71 3.88
N GLU A 111 11.27 3.62 4.44
CA GLU A 111 11.86 2.27 4.30
C GLU A 111 11.72 1.74 2.87
N LYS A 112 10.60 2.00 2.19
CA LYS A 112 10.43 1.69 0.76
C LYS A 112 11.46 2.42 -0.10
N TYR A 113 11.73 3.70 0.18
CA TYR A 113 12.78 4.46 -0.51
C TYR A 113 14.17 3.89 -0.22
N ALA A 114 14.44 3.51 1.04
CA ALA A 114 15.69 2.82 1.39
C ALA A 114 15.85 1.51 0.61
N LEU A 115 14.78 0.73 0.48
CA LEU A 115 14.77 -0.53 -0.26
C LEU A 115 14.96 -0.30 -1.77
N ALA A 116 14.34 0.73 -2.34
CA ALA A 116 14.53 1.11 -3.74
C ALA A 116 15.97 1.60 -4.02
N LEU A 117 16.57 2.39 -3.11
CA LEU A 117 17.98 2.78 -3.17
C LEU A 117 18.91 1.57 -3.10
N ALA A 118 18.62 0.60 -2.24
CA ALA A 118 19.36 -0.66 -2.16
C ALA A 118 19.27 -1.45 -3.47
N ALA A 119 18.07 -1.60 -4.04
CA ALA A 119 17.87 -2.26 -5.34
C ALA A 119 18.61 -1.56 -6.49
N ALA A 120 18.67 -0.23 -6.45
CA ALA A 120 19.40 0.59 -7.41
C ALA A 120 20.94 0.55 -7.22
N GLY A 121 21.42 -0.06 -6.13
CA GLY A 121 22.84 -0.15 -5.79
C GLY A 121 23.43 1.15 -5.24
N SER A 122 22.58 2.04 -4.70
CA SER A 122 23.05 3.26 -4.04
C SER A 122 23.76 2.94 -2.72
N THR A 123 24.76 3.77 -2.41
CA THR A 123 25.48 3.76 -1.14
C THR A 123 25.08 4.93 -0.24
N ASP A 124 23.97 5.62 -0.54
CA ASP A 124 23.51 6.75 0.25
C ASP A 124 23.19 6.32 1.70
N PRO A 125 23.69 7.06 2.71
CA PRO A 125 23.51 6.71 4.12
C PRO A 125 22.05 6.76 4.58
N TYR A 126 21.16 7.41 3.82
CA TYR A 126 19.71 7.40 4.08
C TYR A 126 19.15 6.00 4.36
N THR A 127 19.68 4.99 3.66
CA THR A 127 19.28 3.58 3.82
C THR A 127 19.46 3.03 5.24
N GLU A 128 20.41 3.55 6.02
CA GLU A 128 20.66 3.16 7.42
C GLU A 128 20.10 4.20 8.38
N ASP A 129 20.22 5.49 8.06
CA ASP A 129 19.85 6.62 8.92
C ASP A 129 18.37 6.62 9.32
N ILE A 130 17.49 6.10 8.46
CA ILE A 130 16.04 6.06 8.70
C ILE A 130 15.57 4.88 9.55
N LEU A 131 16.38 3.82 9.71
CA LEU A 131 15.88 2.56 10.27
C LEU A 131 15.46 2.70 11.73
N ASN A 132 16.24 3.40 12.56
CA ASN A 132 15.89 3.60 13.97
C ASN A 132 14.60 4.41 14.18
N SER A 133 14.29 5.34 13.27
CA SER A 133 13.11 6.19 13.37
C SER A 133 11.90 5.65 12.59
N SER A 134 12.07 4.61 11.78
CA SER A 134 10.99 4.03 10.97
C SER A 134 10.50 2.67 11.49
N ILE A 135 11.41 1.78 11.91
CA ILE A 135 11.02 0.42 12.29
C ILE A 135 10.08 0.46 13.51
N GLY A 136 8.88 -0.10 13.34
CA GLY A 136 7.81 -0.11 14.34
C GLY A 136 7.00 1.19 14.48
N ALA A 137 7.38 2.28 13.81
CA ALA A 137 6.66 3.55 13.90
C ALA A 137 5.27 3.55 13.24
N GLN A 138 4.99 2.66 12.27
CA GLN A 138 3.70 2.54 11.59
C GLN A 138 3.17 1.10 11.67
N GLY A 139 3.25 0.53 12.87
CA GLY A 139 2.75 -0.81 13.17
C GLY A 139 3.45 -1.90 12.36
N ILE A 140 2.70 -2.93 12.00
CA ILE A 140 3.25 -4.13 11.33
C ILE A 140 3.96 -3.79 10.02
N MET A 141 3.47 -2.80 9.27
CA MET A 141 4.04 -2.48 7.96
C MET A 141 5.46 -1.96 8.05
N SER A 142 5.78 -1.11 9.02
CA SER A 142 7.16 -0.64 9.14
C SER A 142 8.09 -1.71 9.73
N TYR A 143 7.57 -2.70 10.46
CA TYR A 143 8.35 -3.91 10.75
C TYR A 143 8.62 -4.76 9.49
N ILE A 144 7.64 -4.92 8.59
CA ILE A 144 7.78 -5.65 7.33
C ILE A 144 8.83 -4.99 6.42
N TYR A 145 8.67 -3.70 6.14
CA TYR A 145 9.60 -2.95 5.29
C TYR A 145 10.99 -2.84 5.92
N GLY A 146 11.05 -2.55 7.21
CA GLY A 146 12.30 -2.57 7.99
C GLY A 146 13.04 -3.89 7.89
N LEU A 147 12.34 -5.02 8.03
CA LEU A 147 12.95 -6.35 7.92
C LEU A 147 13.49 -6.61 6.52
N HIS A 148 12.81 -6.17 5.46
CA HIS A 148 13.34 -6.26 4.10
C HIS A 148 14.66 -5.49 3.95
N VAL A 149 14.76 -4.27 4.49
CA VAL A 149 16.00 -3.49 4.43
C VAL A 149 17.12 -4.20 5.21
N LEU A 150 16.85 -4.66 6.42
CA LEU A 150 17.82 -5.40 7.24
C LEU A 150 18.29 -6.70 6.58
N ASN A 151 17.38 -7.45 5.93
CA ASN A 151 17.70 -8.67 5.20
C ASN A 151 18.62 -8.45 3.98
N ASN A 152 18.76 -7.20 3.52
CA ASN A 152 19.71 -6.81 2.47
C ASN A 152 21.09 -6.36 3.02
N GLY A 153 21.34 -6.57 4.31
CA GLY A 153 22.64 -6.33 4.95
C GLY A 153 22.87 -4.89 5.40
N TYR A 154 21.79 -4.11 5.54
CA TYR A 154 21.81 -2.82 6.21
C TYR A 154 21.57 -3.03 7.71
N SER A 155 22.03 -2.09 8.54
CA SER A 155 21.98 -2.22 9.99
C SER A 155 21.74 -0.88 10.68
N CYS A 156 21.18 -0.93 11.88
CA CYS A 156 21.04 0.21 12.77
C CYS A 156 21.33 -0.21 14.22
N SER A 157 21.33 0.74 15.17
CA SER A 157 21.68 0.46 16.56
C SER A 157 20.56 -0.19 17.36
N ASP A 158 19.31 0.14 17.04
CA ASP A 158 18.18 -0.16 17.93
C ASP A 158 17.50 -1.48 17.54
N PHE A 159 17.68 -1.91 16.30
CA PHE A 159 17.04 -3.10 15.73
C PHE A 159 18.06 -4.02 15.05
N ASN A 160 17.75 -5.32 15.09
CA ASN A 160 18.43 -6.32 14.26
C ASN A 160 17.39 -7.22 13.59
N ALA A 161 17.78 -7.83 12.46
CA ALA A 161 16.85 -8.56 11.59
C ALA A 161 16.14 -9.73 12.30
N TYR A 162 16.84 -10.45 13.18
CA TYR A 162 16.25 -11.54 13.97
C TYR A 162 15.20 -11.03 14.95
N GLY A 163 15.52 -9.96 15.69
CA GLY A 163 14.59 -9.33 16.64
C GLY A 163 13.31 -8.86 15.96
N VAL A 164 13.43 -8.19 14.81
CA VAL A 164 12.28 -7.74 14.02
C VAL A 164 11.45 -8.92 13.50
N ALA A 165 12.09 -10.00 13.04
CA ALA A 165 11.39 -11.21 12.62
C ALA A 165 10.57 -11.84 13.77
N GLN A 166 11.12 -11.91 14.98
CA GLN A 166 10.39 -12.43 16.14
C GLN A 166 9.23 -11.50 16.56
N THR A 167 9.38 -10.18 16.41
CA THR A 167 8.27 -9.23 16.59
C THR A 167 7.14 -9.54 15.62
N LEU A 168 7.43 -9.71 14.32
CA LEU A 168 6.41 -10.07 13.33
C LEU A 168 5.73 -11.40 13.67
N VAL A 169 6.48 -12.43 14.05
CA VAL A 169 5.90 -13.72 14.51
C VAL A 169 4.94 -13.52 15.68
N SER A 170 5.28 -12.64 16.63
CA SER A 170 4.42 -12.36 17.80
C SER A 170 3.12 -11.61 17.47
N MET A 171 3.06 -10.96 16.31
CA MET A 171 1.88 -10.22 15.83
C MET A 171 0.88 -11.10 15.08
N GLN A 172 1.17 -12.39 14.87
CA GLN A 172 0.27 -13.29 14.15
C GLN A 172 -1.01 -13.56 14.93
N TYR A 173 -2.14 -13.55 14.23
CA TYR A 173 -3.45 -13.79 14.82
C TYR A 173 -3.72 -15.28 15.00
N GLY A 174 -4.76 -15.60 15.79
CA GLY A 174 -5.14 -16.98 16.10
C GLY A 174 -5.63 -17.79 14.89
N ASP A 175 -6.05 -17.13 13.81
CA ASP A 175 -6.45 -17.75 12.54
C ASP A 175 -5.26 -18.01 11.60
N GLY A 176 -4.04 -17.65 12.01
CA GLY A 176 -2.81 -17.84 11.25
C GLY A 176 -2.45 -16.67 10.33
N GLY A 177 -3.29 -15.65 10.18
CA GLY A 177 -2.97 -14.49 9.37
C GLY A 177 -2.28 -13.36 10.14
N TRP A 178 -1.92 -12.32 9.41
CA TRP A 178 -1.53 -11.00 9.91
C TRP A 178 -2.40 -9.93 9.27
N ALA A 179 -2.64 -8.84 9.98
CA ALA A 179 -3.41 -7.70 9.49
C ALA A 179 -2.82 -6.40 10.02
N LEU A 180 -3.22 -5.28 9.40
CA LEU A 180 -2.91 -3.95 9.92
C LEU A 180 -3.66 -3.69 11.25
N PHE A 181 -4.91 -4.15 11.31
CA PHE A 181 -5.88 -3.96 12.38
C PHE A 181 -7.01 -4.99 12.21
N GLY A 182 -8.02 -4.95 13.08
CA GLY A 182 -9.16 -5.87 13.05
C GLY A 182 -8.91 -7.20 13.77
N GLU A 183 -9.92 -8.08 13.75
CA GLU A 183 -9.92 -9.34 14.51
C GLU A 183 -9.38 -10.54 13.72
N TYR A 184 -9.24 -10.41 12.40
CA TYR A 184 -8.87 -11.50 11.49
C TYR A 184 -7.71 -11.11 10.60
N GLY A 185 -6.97 -12.11 10.12
CA GLY A 185 -5.89 -11.88 9.17
C GLY A 185 -6.39 -11.26 7.87
N ASP A 186 -5.52 -10.48 7.24
CA ASP A 186 -5.70 -9.91 5.90
C ASP A 186 -4.81 -10.66 4.89
N ILE A 187 -5.28 -10.81 3.65
CA ILE A 187 -4.56 -11.55 2.60
C ILE A 187 -3.24 -10.87 2.25
N ASP A 188 -3.27 -9.55 2.08
CA ASP A 188 -2.12 -8.78 1.58
C ASP A 188 -1.06 -8.67 2.67
N VAL A 189 -1.45 -8.30 3.88
CA VAL A 189 -0.54 -8.17 5.02
C VAL A 189 0.07 -9.53 5.41
N THR A 190 -0.73 -10.61 5.38
CA THR A 190 -0.21 -11.97 5.60
C THR A 190 0.87 -12.31 4.58
N SER A 191 0.60 -12.04 3.30
CA SER A 191 1.53 -12.32 2.20
C SER A 191 2.82 -11.50 2.32
N MET A 192 2.70 -10.20 2.60
CA MET A 192 3.85 -9.30 2.80
C MET A 192 4.69 -9.73 4.01
N THR A 193 4.04 -10.16 5.10
CA THR A 193 4.74 -10.66 6.30
C THR A 193 5.52 -11.95 6.01
N ILE A 194 4.91 -12.90 5.29
CA ILE A 194 5.59 -14.13 4.86
C ILE A 194 6.80 -13.80 3.97
N ALA A 195 6.64 -12.88 3.02
CA ALA A 195 7.74 -12.45 2.15
C ALA A 195 8.92 -11.85 2.94
N ALA A 196 8.64 -11.07 4.00
CA ALA A 196 9.68 -10.51 4.87
C ALA A 196 10.37 -11.57 5.75
N LEU A 197 9.61 -12.55 6.22
CA LEU A 197 10.09 -13.66 7.05
C LEU A 197 10.85 -14.74 6.25
N ALA A 198 10.71 -14.77 4.92
CA ALA A 198 11.23 -15.82 4.06
C ALA A 198 12.72 -16.20 4.29
N PRO A 199 13.65 -15.27 4.56
CA PRO A 199 15.05 -15.63 4.83
C PRO A 199 15.26 -16.52 6.07
N TYR A 200 14.30 -16.54 7.00
CA TYR A 200 14.35 -17.32 8.24
C TYR A 200 13.55 -18.62 8.15
N TYR A 201 12.66 -18.76 7.17
CA TYR A 201 11.69 -19.86 7.04
C TYR A 201 12.28 -21.28 7.16
N ARG A 202 13.52 -21.49 6.68
CA ARG A 202 14.16 -22.81 6.68
C ARG A 202 15.00 -23.10 7.92
N ASN A 203 15.36 -22.08 8.69
CA ASN A 203 16.42 -22.18 9.71
C ASN A 203 15.96 -21.76 11.11
N ASP A 204 14.78 -21.15 11.25
CA ASP A 204 14.19 -20.78 12.53
C ASP A 204 12.81 -21.46 12.67
N GLN A 205 12.64 -22.26 13.73
CA GLN A 205 11.42 -23.05 13.92
C GLN A 205 10.20 -22.18 14.23
N SER A 206 10.34 -21.08 14.99
CA SER A 206 9.18 -20.24 15.33
C SER A 206 8.68 -19.50 14.10
N VAL A 207 9.60 -19.04 13.24
CA VAL A 207 9.26 -18.46 11.94
C VAL A 207 8.66 -19.51 11.02
N HIS A 208 9.24 -20.72 10.95
CA HIS A 208 8.71 -21.81 10.14
C HIS A 208 7.25 -22.11 10.49
N ASP A 209 6.96 -22.34 11.78
CA ASP A 209 5.61 -22.67 12.25
C ASP A 209 4.61 -21.53 12.01
N ALA A 210 5.05 -20.26 12.15
CA ALA A 210 4.20 -19.11 11.88
C ALA A 210 3.90 -18.97 10.38
N VAL A 211 4.93 -19.08 9.54
CA VAL A 211 4.76 -19.01 8.08
C VAL A 211 3.86 -20.12 7.58
N ASP A 212 4.01 -21.36 8.05
CA ASP A 212 3.13 -22.48 7.64
C ASP A 212 1.66 -22.22 7.99
N ARG A 213 1.37 -21.67 9.18
CA ARG A 213 0.00 -21.22 9.52
C ARG A 213 -0.50 -20.12 8.60
N GLY A 214 0.37 -19.19 8.20
CA GLY A 214 0.04 -18.15 7.22
C GLY A 214 -0.26 -18.72 5.84
N VAL A 215 0.50 -19.72 5.39
CA VAL A 215 0.26 -20.41 4.12
C VAL A 215 -1.08 -21.15 4.16
N ASP A 216 -1.42 -21.81 5.27
CA ASP A 216 -2.72 -22.45 5.46
C ASP A 216 -3.87 -21.43 5.45
N PHE A 217 -3.68 -20.29 6.13
CA PHE A 217 -4.63 -19.17 6.11
C PHE A 217 -4.91 -18.67 4.68
N LEU A 218 -3.87 -18.51 3.86
CA LEU A 218 -3.99 -18.06 2.46
C LEU A 218 -4.67 -19.13 1.60
N SER A 219 -4.22 -20.38 1.67
CA SER A 219 -4.82 -21.49 0.91
C SER A 219 -6.32 -21.67 1.18
N ALA A 220 -6.76 -21.44 2.42
CA ALA A 220 -8.17 -21.54 2.81
C ALA A 220 -9.05 -20.43 2.21
N ARG A 221 -8.47 -19.31 1.78
CA ARG A 221 -9.19 -18.10 1.31
C ARG A 221 -9.07 -17.85 -0.20
N GLN A 222 -8.30 -18.67 -0.92
CA GLN A 222 -8.24 -18.60 -2.38
C GLN A 222 -9.59 -18.98 -3.01
N GLN A 223 -10.01 -18.21 -4.00
CA GLN A 223 -11.27 -18.41 -4.74
C GLN A 223 -11.15 -19.49 -5.81
N GLU A 224 -12.31 -19.93 -6.34
CA GLU A 224 -12.40 -20.97 -7.38
C GLU A 224 -11.75 -20.59 -8.71
N ASN A 225 -11.55 -19.30 -9.00
CA ASN A 225 -10.80 -18.82 -10.17
C ASN A 225 -9.28 -18.73 -9.92
N GLY A 226 -8.80 -19.18 -8.76
CA GLY A 226 -7.41 -19.08 -8.36
C GLY A 226 -7.00 -17.70 -7.81
N GLY A 227 -7.91 -16.72 -7.81
CA GLY A 227 -7.70 -15.37 -7.29
C GLY A 227 -8.07 -15.21 -5.82
N TYR A 228 -8.12 -13.95 -5.37
CA TYR A 228 -8.50 -13.54 -4.02
C TYR A 228 -9.43 -12.32 -4.10
N GLN A 229 -10.11 -12.05 -2.99
CA GLN A 229 -10.81 -10.79 -2.75
C GLN A 229 -10.25 -10.12 -1.51
N SER A 230 -10.24 -8.80 -1.54
CA SER A 230 -9.98 -7.95 -0.37
C SER A 230 -11.23 -7.09 -0.15
N PHE A 231 -11.75 -7.07 1.08
CA PHE A 231 -13.00 -6.38 1.45
C PHE A 231 -14.19 -6.67 0.50
N GLY A 232 -14.32 -7.92 0.05
CA GLY A 232 -15.39 -8.36 -0.85
C GLY A 232 -15.15 -8.08 -2.34
N THR A 233 -14.07 -7.37 -2.70
CA THR A 233 -13.74 -7.03 -4.08
C THR A 233 -12.64 -7.95 -4.65
N PRO A 234 -12.95 -8.82 -5.62
CA PRO A 234 -11.95 -9.61 -6.34
C PRO A 234 -10.99 -8.71 -7.11
N ASN A 235 -9.69 -8.98 -7.00
CA ASN A 235 -8.65 -8.17 -7.63
C ASN A 235 -7.36 -8.99 -7.91
N PRO A 236 -6.52 -8.56 -8.86
CA PRO A 236 -5.25 -9.23 -9.17
C PRO A 236 -4.13 -8.92 -8.16
N GLU A 237 -4.23 -7.82 -7.40
CA GLU A 237 -3.23 -7.39 -6.42
C GLU A 237 -3.05 -8.43 -5.32
N SER A 238 -4.13 -8.91 -4.72
CA SER A 238 -4.05 -9.88 -3.62
C SER A 238 -3.49 -11.24 -4.07
N ALA A 239 -3.90 -11.72 -5.25
CA ALA A 239 -3.29 -12.92 -5.83
C ALA A 239 -1.80 -12.71 -6.15
N SER A 240 -1.41 -11.51 -6.56
CA SER A 240 0.00 -11.14 -6.81
C SER A 240 0.83 -11.15 -5.53
N GLN A 241 0.31 -10.64 -4.42
CA GLN A 241 0.99 -10.68 -3.12
C GLN A 241 1.22 -12.12 -2.65
N VAL A 242 0.20 -12.98 -2.76
CA VAL A 242 0.31 -14.40 -2.41
C VAL A 242 1.37 -15.10 -3.26
N LEU A 243 1.39 -14.83 -4.58
CA LEU A 243 2.40 -15.40 -5.47
C LEU A 243 3.82 -14.95 -5.09
N VAL A 244 4.04 -13.70 -4.67
CA VAL A 244 5.33 -13.23 -4.14
C VAL A 244 5.71 -14.00 -2.86
N ALA A 245 4.78 -14.11 -1.91
CA ALA A 245 5.00 -14.75 -0.63
C ALA A 245 5.45 -16.22 -0.80
N LEU A 246 4.68 -17.00 -1.56
CA LEU A 246 4.98 -18.41 -1.84
C LEU A 246 6.31 -18.56 -2.59
N SER A 247 6.56 -17.70 -3.58
CA SER A 247 7.81 -17.69 -4.34
C SER A 247 9.03 -17.41 -3.45
N ALA A 248 8.89 -16.53 -2.46
CA ALA A 248 9.97 -16.18 -1.54
C ALA A 248 10.37 -17.35 -0.63
N ILE A 249 9.44 -18.21 -0.23
CA ILE A 249 9.69 -19.40 0.61
C ILE A 249 9.97 -20.67 -0.20
N GLY A 250 9.74 -20.62 -1.52
CA GLY A 250 9.99 -21.71 -2.46
C GLY A 250 8.85 -22.72 -2.56
N ILE A 251 7.62 -22.28 -2.34
CA ILE A 251 6.40 -23.03 -2.62
C ILE A 251 5.92 -22.66 -4.03
N ASP A 252 5.72 -23.66 -4.87
CA ASP A 252 5.26 -23.46 -6.24
C ASP A 252 3.75 -23.19 -6.27
N GLY A 253 3.36 -21.92 -6.18
CA GLY A 253 1.96 -21.49 -6.19
C GLY A 253 1.19 -21.77 -7.50
N VAL A 254 1.84 -22.33 -8.52
CA VAL A 254 1.21 -22.77 -9.78
C VAL A 254 0.93 -24.27 -9.79
N HIS A 255 1.65 -25.06 -8.99
CA HIS A 255 1.52 -26.53 -8.97
C HIS A 255 1.22 -27.13 -7.58
N ASP A 256 1.37 -26.36 -6.49
CA ASP A 256 1.06 -26.83 -5.13
C ASP A 256 -0.46 -27.02 -4.99
N GLU A 257 -0.89 -28.24 -4.67
CA GLU A 257 -2.30 -28.62 -4.63
C GLU A 257 -3.14 -27.75 -3.67
N ARG A 258 -2.52 -27.14 -2.65
CA ARG A 258 -3.21 -26.20 -1.75
C ARG A 258 -3.71 -24.95 -2.47
N PHE A 259 -3.04 -24.57 -3.56
CA PHE A 259 -3.29 -23.35 -4.33
C PHE A 259 -3.93 -23.60 -5.70
N ILE A 260 -4.44 -24.81 -5.92
CA ILE A 260 -5.24 -25.17 -7.11
C ILE A 260 -6.71 -25.28 -6.73
N LYS A 261 -7.54 -24.35 -7.23
CA LYS A 261 -9.00 -24.34 -6.98
C LYS A 261 -9.74 -24.47 -8.29
N ASN A 262 -10.63 -25.45 -8.40
CA ASN A 262 -11.36 -25.78 -9.64
C ASN A 262 -10.50 -25.80 -10.91
N GLY A 263 -9.24 -26.26 -10.79
CA GLY A 263 -8.28 -26.28 -11.89
C GLY A 263 -7.69 -24.93 -12.31
N ASN A 264 -7.78 -23.92 -11.45
CA ASN A 264 -7.14 -22.62 -11.62
C ASN A 264 -6.05 -22.44 -10.55
N CYS A 265 -4.92 -21.89 -10.97
CA CYS A 265 -3.81 -21.51 -10.11
C CYS A 265 -3.78 -19.99 -9.86
N LEU A 266 -2.79 -19.52 -9.07
CA LEU A 266 -2.62 -18.09 -8.78
C LEU A 266 -2.42 -17.24 -10.04
N ILE A 267 -1.66 -17.74 -11.04
CA ILE A 267 -1.43 -16.98 -12.27
C ILE A 267 -2.74 -16.84 -13.05
N ASP A 268 -3.61 -17.85 -13.08
CA ASP A 268 -4.92 -17.77 -13.73
C ASP A 268 -5.77 -16.64 -13.12
N GLY A 269 -5.79 -16.55 -11.79
CA GLY A 269 -6.48 -15.48 -11.06
C GLY A 269 -5.89 -14.08 -11.33
N ILE A 270 -4.58 -13.97 -11.59
CA ILE A 270 -3.93 -12.69 -11.93
C ILE A 270 -4.25 -12.30 -13.38
N ILE A 271 -4.08 -13.21 -14.35
CA ILE A 271 -4.19 -12.89 -15.78
C ILE A 271 -5.63 -12.65 -16.24
N GLU A 272 -6.62 -13.00 -15.42
CA GLU A 272 -8.03 -12.68 -15.64
C GLU A 272 -8.29 -11.16 -15.76
N TYR A 273 -7.41 -10.34 -15.19
CA TYR A 273 -7.47 -8.87 -15.20
C TYR A 273 -6.53 -8.24 -16.24
N ARG A 274 -5.84 -9.04 -17.03
CA ARG A 274 -4.89 -8.57 -18.04
C ARG A 274 -5.64 -7.99 -19.26
N LEU A 275 -5.23 -6.80 -19.69
CA LEU A 275 -5.72 -6.13 -20.89
C LEU A 275 -4.88 -6.47 -22.14
N ASP A 276 -5.44 -6.21 -23.32
CA ASP A 276 -4.80 -6.52 -24.61
C ASP A 276 -3.44 -5.83 -24.80
N ASP A 277 -3.26 -4.64 -24.23
CA ASP A 277 -2.04 -3.85 -24.36
C ASP A 277 -0.90 -4.29 -23.43
N GLY A 278 -1.17 -5.23 -22.51
CA GLY A 278 -0.23 -5.77 -21.53
C GLY A 278 -0.39 -5.20 -20.12
N SER A 279 -1.22 -4.19 -19.92
CA SER A 279 -1.56 -3.65 -18.60
C SER A 279 -2.61 -4.51 -17.88
N PHE A 280 -2.90 -4.17 -16.62
CA PHE A 280 -3.91 -4.85 -15.80
C PHE A 280 -4.92 -3.85 -15.25
N SER A 281 -6.18 -4.26 -15.14
CA SER A 281 -7.24 -3.51 -14.47
C SER A 281 -7.36 -3.97 -13.00
N HIS A 282 -7.93 -3.12 -12.13
CA HIS A 282 -8.22 -3.50 -10.75
C HIS A 282 -9.48 -4.38 -10.67
N ILE A 283 -10.55 -3.90 -11.32
CA ILE A 283 -11.81 -4.63 -11.51
C ILE A 283 -11.76 -5.28 -12.89
N LYS A 284 -12.26 -6.51 -13.01
CA LYS A 284 -12.23 -7.26 -14.26
C LYS A 284 -12.99 -6.53 -15.36
N GLY A 285 -12.28 -6.16 -16.44
CA GLY A 285 -12.85 -5.51 -17.62
C GLY A 285 -12.77 -3.99 -17.63
N ASP A 286 -12.29 -3.38 -16.53
CA ASP A 286 -12.09 -1.94 -16.44
C ASP A 286 -10.83 -1.44 -17.16
N ALA A 287 -10.60 -0.13 -17.11
CA ALA A 287 -9.41 0.49 -17.64
C ALA A 287 -8.13 0.05 -16.89
N SER A 288 -6.98 0.30 -17.52
CA SER A 288 -5.67 0.04 -16.90
C SER A 288 -5.55 0.74 -15.55
N ASN A 289 -5.10 -0.02 -14.55
CA ASN A 289 -4.75 0.43 -13.22
C ASN A 289 -3.24 0.25 -13.01
N GLU A 290 -2.58 1.30 -12.53
CA GLU A 290 -1.12 1.30 -12.34
C GLU A 290 -0.68 0.32 -11.25
N THR A 291 -1.43 0.24 -10.14
CA THR A 291 -1.16 -0.66 -9.02
C THR A 291 -1.32 -2.12 -9.45
N ALA A 292 -2.46 -2.48 -10.05
CA ALA A 292 -2.67 -3.83 -10.58
C ALA A 292 -1.54 -4.24 -11.54
N THR A 293 -1.11 -3.32 -12.42
CA THR A 293 -0.05 -3.57 -13.40
C THR A 293 1.31 -3.83 -12.76
N ILE A 294 1.74 -3.02 -11.79
CA ILE A 294 3.03 -3.24 -11.10
C ILE A 294 2.98 -4.47 -10.18
N GLN A 295 1.84 -4.75 -9.54
CA GLN A 295 1.72 -5.93 -8.69
C GLN A 295 1.76 -7.23 -9.49
N ALA A 296 1.09 -7.28 -10.64
CA ALA A 296 1.23 -8.39 -11.58
C ALA A 296 2.68 -8.52 -12.09
N LEU A 297 3.35 -7.41 -12.42
CA LEU A 297 4.73 -7.44 -12.92
C LEU A 297 5.68 -8.09 -11.91
N TYR A 298 5.69 -7.60 -10.67
CA TYR A 298 6.68 -8.05 -9.70
C TYR A 298 6.38 -9.47 -9.21
N SER A 299 5.11 -9.90 -9.20
CA SER A 299 4.73 -11.24 -8.77
C SER A 299 5.15 -12.30 -9.77
N LEU A 300 4.98 -12.03 -11.07
CA LEU A 300 5.48 -12.87 -12.15
C LEU A 300 7.01 -12.95 -12.14
N ILE A 301 7.71 -11.85 -11.86
CA ILE A 301 9.17 -11.84 -11.68
C ILE A 301 9.56 -12.69 -10.46
N ALA A 302 8.85 -12.59 -9.34
CA ALA A 302 9.11 -13.39 -8.14
C ALA A 302 8.97 -14.89 -8.43
N TYR A 303 7.88 -15.30 -9.09
CA TYR A 303 7.67 -16.69 -9.50
C TYR A 303 8.75 -17.19 -10.45
N LYS A 304 9.07 -16.41 -11.49
CA LYS A 304 10.16 -16.74 -12.41
C LYS A 304 11.49 -16.94 -11.67
N ARG A 305 11.83 -16.06 -10.73
CA ARG A 305 13.06 -16.17 -9.94
C ARG A 305 13.09 -17.45 -9.10
N MET A 306 11.98 -17.82 -8.46
CA MET A 306 11.86 -19.08 -7.74
C MET A 306 12.09 -20.29 -8.66
N CYS A 307 11.44 -20.32 -9.83
CA CYS A 307 11.62 -21.40 -10.82
C CYS A 307 13.08 -21.52 -11.30
N GLU A 308 13.83 -20.43 -11.29
CA GLU A 308 15.26 -20.38 -11.63
C GLU A 308 16.20 -20.64 -10.43
N GLY A 309 15.66 -20.92 -9.24
CA GLY A 309 16.43 -21.15 -8.02
C GLY A 309 17.15 -19.90 -7.48
N ARG A 310 16.66 -18.69 -7.85
CA ARG A 310 17.19 -17.41 -7.37
C ARG A 310 16.52 -17.01 -6.05
N SER A 311 17.08 -16.00 -5.39
CA SER A 311 16.49 -15.45 -4.17
C SER A 311 15.12 -14.82 -4.43
N GLY A 312 14.29 -14.76 -3.38
CA GLY A 312 13.01 -14.04 -3.41
C GLY A 312 13.18 -12.57 -3.79
N LEU A 313 12.09 -11.96 -4.28
CA LEU A 313 12.08 -10.63 -4.89
C LEU A 313 12.75 -9.54 -4.05
N TYR A 314 12.53 -9.53 -2.73
CA TYR A 314 13.07 -8.49 -1.85
C TYR A 314 14.42 -8.84 -1.22
N VAL A 315 15.08 -9.92 -1.66
CA VAL A 315 16.46 -10.26 -1.28
C VAL A 315 17.35 -10.06 -2.49
N PHE A 316 17.95 -8.88 -2.58
CA PHE A 316 18.58 -8.42 -3.80
C PHE A 316 19.89 -9.15 -4.13
N ASP A 317 20.14 -9.31 -5.43
CA ASP A 317 21.36 -9.92 -5.95
C ASP A 317 22.61 -9.08 -5.65
N ASN A 318 22.45 -7.76 -5.50
CA ASN A 318 23.49 -6.79 -5.15
C ASN A 318 23.55 -6.47 -3.64
N ARG A 319 22.84 -7.23 -2.78
CA ARG A 319 22.79 -6.97 -1.33
C ARG A 319 24.18 -6.94 -0.69
N ARG A 320 24.28 -6.24 0.44
CA ARG A 320 25.53 -6.18 1.22
C ARG A 320 25.82 -7.52 1.88
N SER A 321 27.10 -7.86 2.04
CA SER A 321 27.49 -9.04 2.81
C SER A 321 27.12 -8.84 4.27
N VAL A 322 26.28 -9.73 4.81
CA VAL A 322 26.00 -9.77 6.25
C VAL A 322 27.24 -10.32 6.94
N GLU A 323 28.00 -9.48 7.64
CA GLU A 323 29.03 -9.98 8.55
C GLU A 323 28.33 -10.71 9.69
N ARG A 324 28.30 -12.04 9.63
CA ARG A 324 27.88 -12.86 10.76
C ARG A 324 28.90 -12.61 11.87
N SER A 325 28.52 -11.84 12.89
CA SER A 325 29.26 -11.77 14.15
C SER A 325 29.54 -13.20 14.60
N ALA A 326 30.80 -13.61 14.44
CA ALA A 326 31.26 -14.91 14.83
C ALA A 326 31.52 -14.90 16.33
N GLU A 327 30.47 -14.91 17.15
CA GLU A 327 30.57 -15.56 18.45
C GLU A 327 30.55 -17.07 18.22
N THR A 328 31.69 -17.55 17.75
CA THR A 328 31.99 -18.98 17.71
C THR A 328 32.38 -19.36 19.13
N GLU A 329 31.49 -20.07 19.83
CA GLU A 329 31.93 -20.99 20.89
C GLU A 329 32.98 -21.90 20.27
N ALA A 330 34.24 -21.67 20.63
CA ALA A 330 35.37 -22.49 20.23
C ALA A 330 35.25 -23.86 20.90
N VAL A 331 34.52 -24.78 20.28
CA VAL A 331 34.75 -26.21 20.51
C VAL A 331 36.01 -26.57 19.75
N THR A 332 37.07 -26.78 20.51
CA THR A 332 38.37 -27.24 20.03
C THR A 332 38.27 -28.69 19.57
N GLU A 333 38.06 -28.91 18.27
CA GLU A 333 38.40 -30.20 17.66
C GLU A 333 39.88 -30.20 17.26
N ALA A 334 40.65 -31.06 17.95
CA ALA A 334 42.03 -31.36 17.63
C ALA A 334 42.14 -32.07 16.26
N PRO A 335 43.25 -31.91 15.53
CA PRO A 335 43.34 -32.35 14.15
C PRO A 335 43.50 -33.87 14.06
N VAL A 336 42.61 -34.52 13.31
CA VAL A 336 42.78 -35.92 12.90
C VAL A 336 43.78 -35.97 11.76
N THR A 337 44.91 -36.62 12.01
CA THR A 337 45.89 -36.99 11.00
C THR A 337 45.48 -38.29 10.34
N GLU A 338 45.57 -38.30 9.02
CA GLU A 338 45.34 -39.44 8.14
C GLU A 338 46.39 -40.52 8.36
N ALA A 339 45.96 -41.76 8.67
CA ALA A 339 46.81 -42.94 8.56
C ALA A 339 46.00 -44.18 8.15
N GLU A 340 46.54 -44.80 7.10
CA GLU A 340 46.17 -46.00 6.38
C GLU A 340 45.52 -47.18 7.14
N LYS A 341 44.55 -47.73 6.41
CA LYS A 341 43.96 -49.07 6.39
C LYS A 341 44.89 -50.24 6.80
N VAL A 342 44.54 -50.96 7.87
CA VAL A 342 44.83 -52.40 8.05
C VAL A 342 43.62 -53.12 8.67
N THR A 343 43.51 -54.39 8.29
CA THR A 343 42.43 -55.38 8.31
C THR A 343 41.95 -55.95 9.65
N SER A 344 40.74 -56.52 9.55
CA SER A 344 40.22 -57.78 10.13
C SER A 344 39.75 -57.86 11.60
N GLU A 345 38.48 -58.29 11.68
CA GLU A 345 37.91 -59.35 12.54
C GLU A 345 37.26 -59.04 13.91
N ASN A 346 35.99 -59.46 13.95
CA ASN A 346 35.24 -60.14 15.01
C ASN A 346 34.86 -59.44 16.33
N MET A 347 33.54 -59.24 16.42
CA MET A 347 32.60 -59.80 17.41
C MET A 347 32.62 -59.36 18.89
N THR A 348 31.36 -59.30 19.37
CA THR A 348 30.83 -59.51 20.72
C THR A 348 30.83 -58.36 21.74
N ASP A 349 29.62 -57.81 21.88
CA ASP A 349 28.73 -58.00 23.05
C ASP A 349 28.78 -57.02 24.24
N THR A 350 27.56 -56.52 24.49
CA THR A 350 26.89 -56.04 25.72
C THR A 350 27.56 -55.21 26.82
N THR A 351 26.67 -54.36 27.34
CA THR A 351 26.41 -53.95 28.74
C THR A 351 26.76 -52.52 29.15
N ALA A 352 25.67 -51.83 29.48
CA ALA A 352 25.55 -50.64 30.31
C ALA A 352 26.28 -50.78 31.65
N VAL A 353 26.63 -49.64 32.26
CA VAL A 353 26.17 -49.25 33.61
C VAL A 353 26.65 -47.82 33.91
N SER A 354 25.76 -47.15 34.64
CA SER A 354 25.70 -45.75 35.07
C SER A 354 26.62 -45.39 36.24
N VAL A 355 26.57 -44.07 36.59
CA VAL A 355 26.91 -43.43 37.89
C VAL A 355 28.41 -43.11 38.04
N THR A 356 28.90 -41.89 38.35
CA THR A 356 28.58 -41.03 39.52
C THR A 356 29.27 -39.65 39.39
N ASN A 357 28.62 -38.60 39.92
CA ASN A 357 29.19 -37.29 40.29
C ASN A 357 30.13 -37.38 41.51
N VAL A 358 31.22 -36.60 41.53
CA VAL A 358 31.82 -35.86 42.69
C VAL A 358 32.74 -34.77 42.10
N SER A 359 32.39 -33.48 42.08
CA SER A 359 32.61 -32.42 43.11
C SER A 359 34.07 -32.08 43.42
N GLY A 360 34.43 -30.79 43.30
CA GLY A 360 35.45 -30.20 44.18
C GLY A 360 36.28 -29.01 43.67
N SER A 361 35.88 -27.80 44.09
CA SER A 361 36.71 -26.62 44.43
C SER A 361 37.26 -25.73 43.29
N ALA A 362 37.33 -24.40 43.40
CA ALA A 362 36.83 -23.41 44.35
C ALA A 362 37.05 -22.01 43.71
N VAL A 363 36.02 -21.16 43.67
CA VAL A 363 35.84 -19.87 44.41
C VAL A 363 36.81 -18.72 44.09
N SER A 364 36.27 -17.64 43.52
CA SER A 364 36.35 -16.29 44.13
C SER A 364 35.09 -15.47 43.76
N GLU A 365 34.39 -15.01 44.80
CA GLU A 365 33.08 -14.35 44.83
C GLU A 365 33.13 -12.82 44.58
N ASN A 366 32.02 -12.29 44.05
CA ASN A 366 31.12 -11.27 44.65
C ASN A 366 30.06 -10.91 43.58
N THR A 367 28.84 -11.48 43.55
CA THR A 367 27.64 -11.25 44.42
C THR A 367 27.26 -9.76 44.44
N ILE A 368 26.07 -9.32 44.00
CA ILE A 368 24.69 -9.50 44.52
C ILE A 368 23.74 -9.17 43.34
N SER A 369 22.86 -10.05 42.83
CA SER A 369 21.65 -10.69 43.37
C SER A 369 20.37 -9.82 43.31
N GLY A 370 19.36 -10.32 42.59
CA GLY A 370 18.05 -9.68 42.44
C GLY A 370 17.02 -10.46 41.61
N THR A 371 16.96 -11.78 41.81
CA THR A 371 15.83 -12.74 41.65
C THR A 371 14.62 -12.40 40.76
N MET A 372 14.47 -13.19 39.67
CA MET A 372 13.20 -13.60 39.07
C MET A 372 12.61 -14.79 39.85
N THR A 373 11.29 -14.80 40.07
CA THR A 373 10.58 -15.99 40.56
C THR A 373 9.39 -16.26 39.65
N SER A 374 9.45 -17.39 38.94
CA SER A 374 8.32 -17.99 38.24
C SER A 374 7.45 -18.77 39.22
N ILE A 375 6.13 -18.73 39.04
CA ILE A 375 5.18 -19.65 39.70
C ILE A 375 4.25 -20.22 38.62
N SER A 376 4.14 -21.55 38.63
CA SER A 376 3.26 -22.37 37.78
C SER A 376 1.92 -22.66 38.46
N ASP A 377 0.88 -22.80 37.63
CA ASP A 377 -0.38 -23.56 37.74
C ASP A 377 -1.32 -23.39 38.95
N ILE A 378 -2.50 -22.79 38.70
CA ILE A 378 -3.79 -23.19 39.29
C ILE A 378 -4.91 -23.10 38.23
N THR A 379 -5.63 -24.20 38.07
CA THR A 379 -6.86 -24.37 37.29
C THR A 379 -8.09 -23.80 38.04
N GLY A 380 -9.02 -23.16 37.32
CA GLY A 380 -10.32 -22.78 37.89
C GLY A 380 -11.12 -21.80 37.02
N ASN A 381 -12.15 -22.33 36.37
CA ASN A 381 -13.15 -21.63 35.57
C ASN A 381 -14.05 -20.69 36.43
N VAL A 382 -14.60 -19.61 35.82
CA VAL A 382 -15.92 -18.95 36.07
C VAL A 382 -15.89 -17.40 36.15
N THR A 383 -16.46 -16.78 35.10
CA THR A 383 -17.25 -15.52 34.97
C THR A 383 -16.68 -14.12 35.30
N SER A 384 -16.89 -13.21 34.34
CA SER A 384 -16.83 -11.73 34.39
C SER A 384 -17.52 -11.11 35.63
N PRO A 385 -17.07 -9.94 36.15
CA PRO A 385 -17.53 -8.64 35.61
C PRO A 385 -16.56 -7.43 35.71
N ALA A 386 -16.81 -6.43 34.85
CA ALA A 386 -16.77 -4.96 35.04
C ALA A 386 -15.52 -4.21 35.56
N ALA A 387 -15.05 -3.29 34.70
CA ALA A 387 -14.59 -1.91 34.90
C ALA A 387 -13.81 -1.51 36.19
N VAL A 388 -12.54 -1.13 36.01
CA VAL A 388 -11.85 -0.16 36.89
C VAL A 388 -10.92 0.73 36.04
N SER A 389 -11.15 2.04 36.12
CA SER A 389 -10.37 3.12 35.54
C SER A 389 -8.99 3.25 36.20
N VAL A 390 -7.93 3.48 35.41
CA VAL A 390 -6.60 3.84 35.91
C VAL A 390 -6.25 5.26 35.46
N THR A 391 -6.05 6.13 36.43
CA THR A 391 -5.57 7.50 36.30
C THR A 391 -4.06 7.48 36.11
N SER A 392 -3.55 7.99 34.98
CA SER A 392 -2.11 8.23 34.78
C SER A 392 -1.75 9.66 35.14
N VAL A 393 -0.86 9.78 36.12
CA VAL A 393 -0.29 11.03 36.64
C VAL A 393 0.85 11.48 35.73
N SER A 394 0.75 12.71 35.22
CA SER A 394 1.78 13.42 34.46
C SER A 394 2.91 13.90 35.38
N VAL A 395 4.17 13.68 34.98
CA VAL A 395 5.34 14.30 35.61
C VAL A 395 6.05 15.15 34.56
N SER A 396 5.94 16.47 34.73
CA SER A 396 6.69 17.49 33.99
C SER A 396 8.14 17.55 34.43
N SER A 397 9.05 17.82 33.50
CA SER A 397 10.38 18.36 33.81
C SER A 397 10.64 19.58 32.94
N ASP A 398 10.56 20.75 33.59
CA ASP A 398 10.99 22.05 33.06
C ASP A 398 12.52 22.09 32.87
N ILE A 399 12.97 22.57 31.72
CA ILE A 399 14.19 23.39 31.62
C ILE A 399 13.92 24.55 30.68
N SER A 400 13.91 25.75 31.27
CA SER A 400 13.88 27.05 30.63
C SER A 400 15.29 27.53 30.27
N GLU A 401 15.48 28.13 29.10
CA GLU A 401 16.32 29.33 28.98
C GLU A 401 15.89 30.25 27.82
N ASN A 402 15.82 31.54 28.16
CA ASN A 402 15.37 32.69 27.38
C ASN A 402 16.28 33.02 26.19
N ILE A 403 15.73 33.67 25.14
CA ILE A 403 16.12 35.04 24.73
C ILE A 403 15.03 35.66 23.82
N SER A 404 14.52 36.78 24.33
CA SER A 404 13.68 37.81 23.73
C SER A 404 14.16 38.36 22.38
N SER A 405 13.24 38.80 21.51
CA SER A 405 13.11 40.22 21.08
C SER A 405 11.97 40.48 20.08
N ASN A 406 10.91 41.12 20.57
CA ASN A 406 10.06 42.18 19.98
C ASN A 406 9.90 42.33 18.45
N SER A 407 8.66 42.45 17.97
CA SER A 407 7.90 43.73 18.04
C SER A 407 6.47 43.61 17.49
N ASP A 408 5.52 44.00 18.35
CA ASP A 408 4.28 44.78 18.16
C ASP A 408 3.84 45.08 16.70
N ILE A 409 2.55 45.10 16.33
CA ILE A 409 1.51 46.02 16.81
C ILE A 409 0.11 45.51 16.40
N GLN A 410 -0.77 45.39 17.41
CA GLN A 410 -2.20 45.71 17.52
C GLN A 410 -3.21 45.48 16.37
N ASN A 411 -4.21 44.66 16.73
CA ASN A 411 -5.63 44.73 16.41
C ASN A 411 -6.20 46.15 16.25
N ASP A 412 -7.14 46.32 15.31
CA ASP A 412 -8.43 46.94 15.68
C ASP A 412 -9.60 46.46 14.79
N HIS A 413 -10.72 46.23 15.46
CA HIS A 413 -12.03 45.82 14.94
C HIS A 413 -12.77 47.02 14.32
N LYS A 414 -13.52 46.84 13.22
CA LYS A 414 -14.97 47.14 13.18
C LYS A 414 -15.67 46.88 11.85
N THR A 415 -16.84 46.28 12.02
CA THR A 415 -18.03 46.17 11.18
C THR A 415 -18.45 47.46 10.45
N ASP A 416 -18.93 47.32 9.22
CA ASP A 416 -20.21 47.92 8.81
C ASP A 416 -20.80 47.23 7.56
N SER A 417 -22.08 46.88 7.69
CA SER A 417 -22.93 46.36 6.62
C SER A 417 -23.53 47.50 5.81
N GLU A 418 -23.41 47.48 4.48
CA GLU A 418 -24.36 48.18 3.60
C GLU A 418 -24.86 47.26 2.48
N LYS A 419 -26.18 47.10 2.46
CA LYS A 419 -26.98 46.37 1.49
C LYS A 419 -27.23 47.26 0.28
N LYS A 420 -26.80 46.85 -0.92
CA LYS A 420 -27.33 47.35 -2.20
C LYS A 420 -27.92 46.20 -3.01
N THR A 421 -29.19 46.37 -3.34
CA THR A 421 -30.02 45.50 -4.18
C THR A 421 -29.64 45.59 -5.66
N ALA A 422 -29.53 44.40 -6.27
CA ALA A 422 -29.91 43.97 -7.63
C ALA A 422 -29.60 44.89 -8.83
N GLU A 423 -28.77 44.39 -9.75
CA GLU A 423 -28.98 44.48 -11.19
C GLU A 423 -28.18 43.36 -11.90
N GLY A 424 -28.81 42.71 -12.88
CA GLY A 424 -28.40 41.41 -13.43
C GLY A 424 -27.01 41.38 -14.04
N TYR A 425 -26.29 40.29 -13.78
CA TYR A 425 -25.03 40.00 -14.46
C TYR A 425 -25.25 38.90 -15.50
N SER A 426 -25.20 39.33 -16.76
CA SER A 426 -25.19 38.49 -17.94
C SER A 426 -23.98 37.55 -17.98
N ASP A 427 -24.13 36.47 -18.73
CA ASP A 427 -23.17 35.44 -19.15
C ASP A 427 -21.89 35.96 -19.87
N SER A 428 -21.53 37.25 -19.71
CA SER A 428 -20.41 37.92 -20.38
C SER A 428 -19.09 37.91 -19.58
N GLY A 429 -19.10 37.60 -18.28
CA GLY A 429 -17.93 37.74 -17.40
C GLY A 429 -16.77 36.75 -17.64
N LYS A 430 -17.05 35.52 -18.10
CA LYS A 430 -16.00 34.50 -18.31
C LYS A 430 -15.09 34.79 -19.51
N LYS A 431 -15.62 35.42 -20.57
CA LYS A 431 -14.82 35.80 -21.75
C LYS A 431 -13.90 36.98 -21.46
N ASP A 432 -14.33 37.91 -20.61
CA ASP A 432 -13.56 39.12 -20.30
C ASP A 432 -12.30 38.83 -19.47
N ASN A 433 -12.35 37.87 -18.53
CA ASN A 433 -11.18 37.48 -17.73
C ASN A 433 -10.10 36.75 -18.54
N LYS A 434 -10.48 35.82 -19.44
CA LYS A 434 -9.52 35.14 -20.32
C LYS A 434 -8.87 36.11 -21.31
N ILE A 435 -9.63 37.06 -21.85
CA ILE A 435 -9.10 38.13 -22.72
C ILE A 435 -8.11 39.00 -21.94
N PHE A 436 -8.41 39.35 -20.69
CA PHE A 436 -7.50 40.14 -19.85
C PHE A 436 -6.17 39.43 -19.58
N ILE A 437 -6.19 38.13 -19.27
CA ILE A 437 -4.98 37.31 -19.06
C ILE A 437 -4.15 37.21 -20.35
N VAL A 438 -4.80 37.00 -21.50
CA VAL A 438 -4.12 37.00 -22.81
C VAL A 438 -3.45 38.34 -23.08
N LEU A 439 -4.08 39.47 -22.74
CA LEU A 439 -3.46 40.80 -22.87
C LEU A 439 -2.24 40.97 -21.97
N ILE A 440 -2.25 40.42 -20.75
CA ILE A 440 -1.08 40.41 -19.85
C ILE A 440 0.06 39.59 -20.45
N ILE A 441 -0.21 38.40 -20.98
CA ILE A 441 0.79 37.51 -21.60
C ILE A 441 1.46 38.22 -22.79
N PHE A 442 0.68 38.83 -23.69
CA PHE A 442 1.23 39.58 -24.81
C PHE A 442 1.93 40.87 -24.38
N GLY A 443 1.47 41.51 -23.30
CA GLY A 443 2.15 42.65 -22.68
C GLY A 443 3.55 42.28 -22.17
N ALA A 444 3.66 41.17 -21.42
CA ALA A 444 4.93 40.65 -20.92
C ALA A 444 5.87 40.23 -22.07
N ALA A 445 5.35 39.57 -23.10
CA ALA A 445 6.10 39.22 -24.30
C ALA A 445 6.63 40.47 -25.04
N GLY A 446 5.83 41.53 -25.11
CA GLY A 446 6.22 42.82 -25.67
C GLY A 446 7.35 43.49 -24.89
N VAL A 447 7.29 43.47 -23.55
CA VAL A 447 8.36 43.96 -22.68
C VAL A 447 9.64 43.15 -22.88
N LEU A 448 9.55 41.82 -22.95
CA LEU A 448 10.70 40.94 -23.17
C LEU A 448 11.35 41.18 -24.54
N CYS A 449 10.55 41.41 -25.58
CA CYS A 449 11.04 41.81 -26.89
C CYS A 449 11.74 43.17 -26.85
N LEU A 450 11.20 44.15 -26.12
CA LEU A 450 11.82 45.47 -25.94
C LEU A 450 13.17 45.35 -25.23
N VAL A 451 13.25 44.56 -24.16
CA VAL A 451 14.49 44.28 -23.41
C VAL A 451 15.55 43.66 -24.32
N LEU A 452 15.20 42.65 -25.11
CA LEU A 452 16.13 42.03 -26.06
C LEU A 452 16.58 43.00 -27.17
N PHE A 453 15.68 43.88 -27.61
CA PHE A 453 15.98 44.89 -28.61
C PHE A 453 16.96 45.96 -28.09
N LEU A 454 16.74 46.44 -26.85
CA LEU A 454 17.60 47.41 -26.16
C LEU A 454 18.95 46.80 -25.75
N ALA A 455 18.98 45.52 -25.39
CA ALA A 455 20.20 44.77 -25.10
C ALA A 455 21.00 44.37 -26.36
N GLY A 456 20.60 44.82 -27.55
CA GLY A 456 21.31 44.56 -28.81
C GLY A 456 21.17 43.12 -29.35
N LYS A 457 20.41 42.24 -28.68
CA LYS A 457 20.19 40.83 -29.04
C LYS A 457 19.10 40.68 -30.12
N ARG A 458 19.33 41.29 -31.28
CA ARG A 458 18.36 41.44 -32.39
C ARG A 458 18.17 40.20 -33.28
N ASN A 459 18.28 38.99 -32.73
CA ASN A 459 18.09 37.77 -33.50
C ASN A 459 16.60 37.51 -33.77
N LYS A 460 16.17 37.58 -35.04
CA LYS A 460 14.77 37.39 -35.45
C LYS A 460 14.15 36.09 -34.91
N LYS A 461 14.94 35.02 -34.73
CA LYS A 461 14.46 33.75 -34.17
C LYS A 461 13.98 33.87 -32.72
N ASN A 462 14.60 34.73 -31.91
CA ASN A 462 14.25 34.92 -30.51
C ASN A 462 12.90 35.65 -30.37
N PHE A 463 12.65 36.66 -31.23
CA PHE A 463 11.36 37.36 -31.27
C PHE A 463 10.24 36.44 -31.75
N ILE A 464 10.52 35.61 -32.77
CA ILE A 464 9.57 34.61 -33.26
C ILE A 464 9.25 33.58 -32.15
N PHE A 465 10.27 33.09 -31.44
CA PHE A 465 10.09 32.15 -30.34
C PHE A 465 9.22 32.73 -29.20
N ILE A 466 9.47 33.98 -28.79
CA ILE A 466 8.69 34.65 -27.74
C ILE A 466 7.23 34.83 -28.16
N ILE A 467 6.97 35.20 -29.41
CA ILE A 467 5.60 35.36 -29.92
C ILE A 467 4.89 34.00 -30.00
N ILE A 468 5.58 32.94 -30.44
CA ILE A 468 5.02 31.59 -30.48
C ILE A 468 4.73 31.07 -29.06
N ALA A 469 5.65 31.27 -28.12
CA ALA A 469 5.45 30.87 -26.72
C ALA A 469 4.26 31.63 -26.09
N ALA A 470 4.15 32.93 -26.30
CA ALA A 470 3.02 33.73 -25.83
C ALA A 470 1.69 33.26 -26.44
N ALA A 471 1.68 32.91 -27.72
CA ALA A 471 0.51 32.35 -28.39
C ALA A 471 0.13 30.96 -27.88
N ALA A 472 1.11 30.09 -27.61
CA ALA A 472 0.87 28.76 -27.04
C ALA A 472 0.30 28.81 -25.62
N VAL A 473 0.85 29.68 -24.76
CA VAL A 473 0.32 29.89 -23.40
C VAL A 473 -1.06 30.55 -23.43
N SER A 474 -1.28 31.51 -24.35
CA SER A 474 -2.60 32.11 -24.54
C SER A 474 -3.63 31.10 -25.03
N ALA A 475 -3.24 30.21 -25.96
CA ALA A 475 -4.09 29.11 -26.40
C ALA A 475 -4.41 28.16 -25.26
N PHE A 476 -3.42 27.80 -24.42
CA PHE A 476 -3.63 26.97 -23.24
C PHE A 476 -4.63 27.61 -22.25
N VAL A 477 -4.52 28.91 -21.97
CA VAL A 477 -5.47 29.65 -21.12
C VAL A 477 -6.87 29.73 -21.74
N LEU A 478 -6.96 29.87 -23.06
CA LEU A 478 -8.25 29.91 -23.77
C LEU A 478 -8.92 28.54 -23.87
N LEU A 479 -8.13 27.47 -23.97
CA LEU A 479 -8.59 26.09 -24.13
C LEU A 479 -8.95 25.40 -22.80
N ASN A 480 -8.44 25.88 -21.67
CA ASN A 480 -8.74 25.35 -20.34
C ASN A 480 -9.64 26.32 -19.55
N ASP A 481 -10.54 25.79 -18.72
CA ASP A 481 -11.39 26.57 -17.82
C ASP A 481 -10.70 26.81 -16.48
N PHE A 482 -9.90 27.88 -16.42
CA PHE A 482 -9.35 28.38 -15.17
C PHE A 482 -10.37 29.27 -14.46
N SER A 483 -11.03 28.74 -13.45
CA SER A 483 -11.81 29.51 -12.47
C SER A 483 -10.87 30.04 -11.38
N SER A 484 -11.02 31.30 -10.97
CA SER A 484 -10.35 31.80 -9.76
C SER A 484 -10.92 31.11 -8.50
N LYS A 485 -10.23 31.17 -7.35
CA LYS A 485 -10.74 30.61 -6.08
C LYS A 485 -12.15 31.16 -5.76
N ASP A 486 -12.36 32.45 -5.98
CA ASP A 486 -13.65 33.12 -5.77
C ASP A 486 -14.71 32.72 -6.81
N ASP A 487 -14.31 32.35 -8.04
CA ASP A 487 -15.21 31.83 -9.06
C ASP A 487 -15.55 30.34 -8.87
N TYR A 488 -14.66 29.57 -8.23
CA TYR A 488 -14.85 28.15 -7.92
C TYR A 488 -15.78 27.96 -6.70
N TYR A 489 -15.56 28.75 -5.64
CA TYR A 489 -16.39 28.77 -4.42
C TYR A 489 -17.43 29.90 -4.45
N ASN A 490 -18.25 29.94 -5.51
CA ASN A 490 -19.12 31.09 -5.78
C ASN A 490 -20.51 31.02 -5.11
N GLY A 491 -20.79 29.97 -4.32
CA GLY A 491 -22.05 29.81 -3.59
C GLY A 491 -23.29 29.54 -4.45
N LYS A 492 -23.15 29.33 -5.76
CA LYS A 492 -24.27 28.95 -6.64
C LYS A 492 -24.35 27.42 -6.71
N SER A 493 -25.53 26.87 -6.45
CA SER A 493 -25.81 25.48 -6.88
C SER A 493 -25.94 25.45 -8.39
N SER A 494 -25.48 24.37 -9.01
CA SER A 494 -25.95 23.99 -10.34
C SER A 494 -27.42 23.62 -10.21
N GLU A 495 -28.32 24.44 -10.76
CA GLU A 495 -29.69 23.95 -11.00
C GLU A 495 -29.58 22.78 -11.99
N LYS A 496 -30.11 21.61 -11.61
CA LYS A 496 -30.12 20.40 -12.43
C LYS A 496 -31.50 20.27 -13.09
N PRO A 497 -31.69 20.79 -14.32
CA PRO A 497 -33.02 20.90 -14.93
C PRO A 497 -33.66 19.54 -15.25
N ASP A 498 -32.85 18.48 -15.32
CA ASP A 498 -33.27 17.10 -15.57
C ASP A 498 -33.02 16.19 -14.35
N ALA A 499 -33.01 16.76 -13.13
CA ALA A 499 -32.73 16.04 -11.90
C ALA A 499 -33.55 14.73 -11.79
N THR A 500 -32.85 13.64 -11.50
CA THR A 500 -33.39 12.28 -11.38
C THR A 500 -33.82 11.95 -9.95
N GLY A 501 -33.39 12.74 -8.96
CA GLY A 501 -33.73 12.59 -7.55
C GLY A 501 -33.08 13.64 -6.66
N THR A 502 -33.19 13.47 -5.35
CA THR A 502 -32.43 14.22 -4.35
C THR A 502 -31.71 13.29 -3.39
N VAL A 503 -30.57 13.74 -2.86
CA VAL A 503 -29.80 13.05 -1.81
C VAL A 503 -29.52 14.02 -0.67
N THR A 504 -29.10 13.50 0.47
CA THR A 504 -28.58 14.33 1.56
C THR A 504 -27.08 14.12 1.77
N LEU A 505 -26.37 15.17 2.16
CA LEU A 505 -24.95 15.11 2.54
C LEU A 505 -24.74 15.79 3.90
N GLU A 506 -24.04 15.11 4.80
CA GLU A 506 -23.52 15.62 6.07
C GLU A 506 -22.00 15.42 6.13
N ILE A 507 -21.25 16.35 6.72
CA ILE A 507 -19.79 16.24 6.91
C ILE A 507 -19.46 16.49 8.38
N ARG A 508 -18.84 15.50 9.03
CA ARG A 508 -18.59 15.46 10.47
C ARG A 508 -17.14 15.14 10.81
N CYS A 509 -16.64 15.74 11.88
CA CYS A 509 -15.36 15.44 12.48
C CYS A 509 -15.48 15.26 14.01
N ASP A 510 -16.54 14.59 14.46
CA ASP A 510 -16.88 14.40 15.88
C ASP A 510 -15.73 13.76 16.68
N THR A 511 -15.01 12.83 16.06
CA THR A 511 -13.89 12.10 16.68
C THR A 511 -12.77 13.02 17.12
N ILE A 512 -12.64 14.22 16.53
CA ILE A 512 -11.60 15.20 16.84
C ILE A 512 -12.15 16.50 17.46
N ALA A 513 -13.47 16.60 17.64
CA ALA A 513 -14.10 17.76 18.26
C ALA A 513 -13.53 18.00 19.67
N GLY A 514 -12.97 19.19 19.89
CA GLY A 514 -12.35 19.57 21.17
C GLY A 514 -10.98 18.93 21.45
N LYS A 515 -10.37 18.22 20.49
CA LYS A 515 -8.99 17.70 20.61
C LYS A 515 -7.92 18.70 20.16
N SER A 516 -8.31 19.76 19.45
CA SER A 516 -7.41 20.81 18.93
C SER A 516 -8.10 22.18 19.00
N ASP A 517 -7.28 23.24 19.03
CA ASP A 517 -7.72 24.64 18.97
C ASP A 517 -7.77 25.17 17.51
N ASP A 518 -7.66 24.28 16.51
CA ASP A 518 -7.74 24.66 15.09
C ASP A 518 -9.12 25.24 14.74
N GLU A 519 -9.15 26.40 14.07
CA GLU A 519 -10.39 27.08 13.70
C GLU A 519 -11.23 26.30 12.69
N HIS A 520 -10.62 25.34 11.99
CA HIS A 520 -11.30 24.51 11.00
C HIS A 520 -11.97 23.26 11.61
N ILE A 521 -11.85 23.05 12.93
CA ILE A 521 -12.53 21.96 13.66
C ILE A 521 -13.68 22.57 14.47
N PRO A 522 -14.94 22.45 14.00
CA PRO A 522 -16.09 22.93 14.74
C PRO A 522 -16.19 22.27 16.11
N ALA A 523 -16.58 23.04 17.13
CA ALA A 523 -16.66 22.55 18.50
C ALA A 523 -17.67 21.42 18.70
N ASP A 524 -18.69 21.34 17.84
CA ASP A 524 -19.71 20.30 17.77
C ASP A 524 -19.44 19.26 16.68
N GLY A 525 -18.27 19.32 16.03
CA GLY A 525 -17.85 18.40 14.98
C GLY A 525 -18.52 18.63 13.62
N THR A 526 -19.46 19.57 13.47
CA THR A 526 -20.23 19.70 12.23
C THR A 526 -19.56 20.63 11.21
N VAL A 527 -18.95 20.06 10.18
CA VAL A 527 -18.37 20.82 9.04
C VAL A 527 -19.47 21.25 8.07
N LEU A 528 -20.42 20.35 7.77
CA LEU A 528 -21.60 20.64 6.97
C LEU A 528 -22.81 19.93 7.60
N GLU A 529 -23.80 20.71 8.00
CA GLU A 529 -25.11 20.20 8.44
C GLU A 529 -25.78 19.40 7.32
N LYS A 530 -26.56 18.37 7.67
CA LYS A 530 -27.30 17.55 6.71
C LYS A 530 -28.10 18.41 5.73
N THR A 531 -27.67 18.38 4.48
CA THR A 531 -28.13 19.29 3.42
C THR A 531 -28.58 18.50 2.20
N GLU A 532 -29.69 18.92 1.59
CA GLU A 532 -30.24 18.30 0.38
C GLU A 532 -29.55 18.83 -0.90
N PHE A 533 -29.26 17.92 -1.83
CA PHE A 533 -28.71 18.17 -3.16
C PHE A 533 -29.53 17.43 -4.22
N GLU A 534 -29.75 18.07 -5.37
CA GLU A 534 -30.33 17.40 -6.54
C GLU A 534 -29.27 16.52 -7.21
N ILE A 535 -29.67 15.38 -7.79
CA ILE A 535 -28.79 14.48 -8.53
C ILE A 535 -29.27 14.30 -9.98
N ASP A 536 -28.34 14.24 -10.93
CA ASP A 536 -28.57 13.79 -12.31
C ASP A 536 -28.25 12.28 -12.44
N GLU A 537 -28.55 11.70 -13.60
CA GLU A 537 -28.15 10.32 -13.91
C GLU A 537 -26.62 10.18 -13.82
N ASP A 538 -26.14 9.12 -13.18
CA ASP A 538 -24.72 8.79 -12.96
C ASP A 538 -23.93 9.68 -11.97
N ASP A 539 -24.59 10.62 -11.27
CA ASP A 539 -23.92 11.41 -10.23
C ASP A 539 -23.37 10.51 -9.11
N THR A 540 -22.14 10.79 -8.67
CA THR A 540 -21.45 10.01 -7.64
C THR A 540 -21.35 10.75 -6.30
N VAL A 541 -20.98 10.02 -5.24
CA VAL A 541 -20.65 10.64 -3.93
C VAL A 541 -19.60 11.74 -4.07
N PHE A 542 -18.60 11.56 -4.93
CA PHE A 542 -17.56 12.55 -5.20
C PHE A 542 -18.13 13.81 -5.87
N ASP A 543 -19.10 13.68 -6.78
CA ASP A 543 -19.73 14.81 -7.45
C ASP A 543 -20.50 15.68 -6.45
N ILE A 544 -21.24 15.04 -5.54
CA ILE A 544 -21.99 15.74 -4.49
C ILE A 544 -21.08 16.38 -3.44
N LEU A 545 -19.99 15.71 -3.03
CA LEU A 545 -18.97 16.32 -2.18
C LEU A 545 -18.36 17.56 -2.85
N THR A 546 -18.05 17.46 -4.15
CA THR A 546 -17.47 18.57 -4.92
C THR A 546 -18.45 19.73 -5.09
N GLU A 547 -19.74 19.43 -5.31
CA GLU A 547 -20.79 20.44 -5.37
C GLU A 547 -20.96 21.16 -4.03
N ALA A 548 -21.01 20.40 -2.93
CA ALA A 548 -21.09 20.92 -1.58
C ALA A 548 -19.88 21.81 -1.24
N ALA A 549 -18.67 21.34 -1.57
CA ALA A 549 -17.44 22.09 -1.40
C ALA A 549 -17.52 23.47 -2.07
N ARG A 550 -17.97 23.53 -3.33
CA ARG A 550 -18.14 24.78 -4.10
C ARG A 550 -19.23 25.68 -3.51
N LYS A 551 -20.36 25.10 -3.10
CA LYS A 551 -21.53 25.82 -2.61
C LYS A 551 -21.32 26.41 -1.21
N TYR A 552 -20.65 25.67 -0.34
CA TYR A 552 -20.46 26.03 1.07
C TYR A 552 -19.04 26.51 1.40
N ASN A 553 -18.19 26.68 0.39
CA ASN A 553 -16.80 27.13 0.53
C ASN A 553 -15.99 26.23 1.49
N ILE A 554 -16.18 24.91 1.35
CA ILE A 554 -15.45 23.88 2.09
C ILE A 554 -14.26 23.47 1.24
N GLN A 555 -13.05 23.57 1.78
CA GLN A 555 -11.86 23.10 1.07
C GLN A 555 -11.88 21.57 0.99
N VAL A 556 -11.57 21.02 -0.19
CA VAL A 556 -11.40 19.58 -0.38
C VAL A 556 -10.10 19.36 -1.15
N GLU A 557 -9.27 18.43 -0.67
CA GLU A 557 -8.09 17.94 -1.36
C GLU A 557 -8.29 16.47 -1.71
N ASN A 558 -8.10 16.14 -2.98
CA ASN A 558 -8.11 14.77 -3.47
C ASN A 558 -6.75 14.42 -4.06
N LYS A 559 -6.31 13.18 -3.83
CA LYS A 559 -5.14 12.58 -4.46
C LYS A 559 -5.62 11.56 -5.49
N GLY A 560 -5.29 11.79 -6.76
CA GLY A 560 -5.74 10.98 -7.90
C GLY A 560 -5.23 11.56 -9.22
N SER A 561 -5.16 10.74 -10.28
CA SER A 561 -4.60 11.16 -11.57
C SER A 561 -5.39 12.32 -12.17
N ALA A 562 -4.72 13.46 -12.38
CA ALA A 562 -5.28 14.59 -13.09
C ALA A 562 -5.66 14.17 -14.53
N GLY A 563 -6.95 13.97 -14.81
CA GLY A 563 -7.45 13.84 -16.19
C GLY A 563 -8.53 12.81 -16.49
N SER A 564 -9.02 12.01 -15.53
CA SER A 564 -10.19 11.15 -15.76
C SER A 564 -11.36 11.58 -14.88
N ALA A 565 -12.45 12.01 -15.51
CA ALA A 565 -13.76 11.89 -14.88
C ALA A 565 -13.91 10.41 -14.48
N HIS A 566 -14.20 10.15 -13.19
CA HIS A 566 -14.41 8.82 -12.60
C HIS A 566 -13.17 7.95 -12.28
N GLY A 567 -11.98 8.52 -12.06
CA GLY A 567 -10.81 7.76 -11.56
C GLY A 567 -10.56 7.95 -10.06
N LEU A 568 -10.34 6.84 -9.32
CA LEU A 568 -9.93 6.73 -7.91
C LEU A 568 -9.60 8.07 -7.20
N SER A 569 -10.64 8.78 -6.75
CA SER A 569 -10.50 10.00 -5.95
C SER A 569 -10.35 9.61 -4.49
N TYR A 570 -9.11 9.52 -4.01
CA TYR A 570 -8.85 9.45 -2.58
C TYR A 570 -8.96 10.86 -1.98
N ILE A 571 -9.85 11.05 -1.00
CA ILE A 571 -10.01 12.35 -0.33
C ILE A 571 -8.98 12.45 0.79
N ALA A 572 -7.93 13.23 0.54
CA ALA A 572 -6.84 13.44 1.48
C ALA A 572 -7.18 14.48 2.55
N GLY A 573 -8.14 15.37 2.29
CA GLY A 573 -8.59 16.33 3.30
C GLY A 573 -9.91 17.01 2.94
N ILE A 574 -10.69 17.33 3.97
CA ILE A 574 -11.92 18.14 3.90
C ILE A 574 -11.83 19.19 5.00
N ASN A 575 -12.17 20.42 4.66
CA ASN A 575 -12.13 21.58 5.55
C ASN A 575 -10.75 21.77 6.21
N TYR A 576 -9.66 21.59 5.46
CA TYR A 576 -8.29 21.68 5.98
C TYR A 576 -7.93 20.67 7.08
N ILE A 577 -8.78 19.67 7.32
CA ILE A 577 -8.48 18.52 8.18
C ILE A 577 -8.04 17.41 7.24
N TYR A 578 -6.80 16.96 7.37
CA TYR A 578 -6.17 16.00 6.46
C TYR A 578 -6.06 14.62 7.10
N GLU A 579 -5.88 13.60 6.25
CA GLU A 579 -5.34 12.33 6.70
C GLU A 579 -4.07 12.54 7.54
N PHE A 580 -3.92 11.70 8.57
CA PHE A 580 -2.80 11.70 9.51
C PHE A 580 -2.70 12.86 10.52
N ASP A 581 -3.55 13.89 10.43
CA ASP A 581 -3.50 15.04 11.36
C ASP A 581 -3.74 14.65 12.84
N PHE A 582 -4.47 13.57 13.09
CA PHE A 582 -4.85 13.11 14.44
C PHE A 582 -4.42 11.68 14.75
N GLY A 583 -3.39 11.20 14.05
CA GLY A 583 -2.80 9.88 14.22
C GLY A 583 -2.62 9.16 12.89
N ASP A 584 -1.73 8.18 12.82
CA ASP A 584 -1.35 7.54 11.55
C ASP A 584 -2.47 6.75 10.87
N LEU A 585 -3.59 6.54 11.59
CA LEU A 585 -4.81 5.88 11.11
C LEU A 585 -5.96 6.87 10.89
N SER A 586 -5.69 8.18 11.03
CA SER A 586 -6.71 9.21 10.90
C SER A 586 -6.93 9.60 9.44
N GLY A 587 -8.17 9.84 9.07
CA GLY A 587 -8.54 10.12 7.68
C GLY A 587 -10.04 10.33 7.49
N TRP A 588 -10.44 10.56 6.24
CA TRP A 588 -11.83 10.73 5.86
C TRP A 588 -12.39 9.44 5.28
N VAL A 589 -13.48 8.97 5.88
CA VAL A 589 -14.30 7.86 5.39
C VAL A 589 -15.66 8.41 4.96
N TYR A 590 -16.40 7.65 4.14
CA TYR A 590 -17.75 8.02 3.75
C TYR A 590 -18.71 6.84 3.89
N HIS A 591 -19.94 7.15 4.29
CA HIS A 591 -21.05 6.20 4.33
C HIS A 591 -22.16 6.64 3.38
N VAL A 592 -22.93 5.66 2.90
CA VAL A 592 -24.20 5.89 2.22
C VAL A 592 -25.27 5.05 2.92
N ASN A 593 -26.34 5.71 3.38
CA ASN A 593 -27.43 5.12 4.17
C ASN A 593 -26.93 4.40 5.43
N GLY A 594 -25.91 4.96 6.09
CA GLY A 594 -25.27 4.40 7.28
C GLY A 594 -24.39 3.17 7.02
N ILE A 595 -24.05 2.89 5.77
CA ILE A 595 -23.22 1.75 5.36
C ILE A 595 -21.93 2.25 4.72
N THR A 596 -20.78 1.68 5.10
CA THR A 596 -19.47 1.90 4.46
C THR A 596 -19.38 1.12 3.15
N PRO A 597 -19.34 1.78 1.97
CA PRO A 597 -19.31 1.07 0.70
C PRO A 597 -17.91 0.52 0.37
N SER A 598 -17.84 -0.62 -0.33
CA SER A 598 -16.60 -1.28 -0.74
C SER A 598 -15.92 -0.69 -2.00
N ARG A 599 -16.30 0.52 -2.40
CA ARG A 599 -15.89 1.20 -3.65
C ARG A 599 -15.51 2.65 -3.39
N GLY A 600 -14.75 3.26 -4.29
CA GLY A 600 -14.34 4.66 -4.13
C GLY A 600 -15.53 5.62 -4.24
N CYS A 601 -15.44 6.80 -3.60
CA CYS A 601 -16.51 7.80 -3.67
C CYS A 601 -16.78 8.32 -5.10
N GLY A 602 -15.80 8.18 -6.02
CA GLY A 602 -15.97 8.49 -7.45
C GLY A 602 -16.58 7.37 -8.30
N GLU A 603 -16.86 6.22 -7.69
CA GLU A 603 -17.44 5.03 -8.34
C GLU A 603 -18.86 4.73 -7.80
N TYR A 604 -19.19 5.20 -6.60
CA TYR A 604 -20.52 5.03 -6.02
C TYR A 604 -21.52 5.98 -6.70
N VAL A 605 -22.27 5.46 -7.67
CA VAL A 605 -23.41 6.15 -8.31
C VAL A 605 -24.59 6.21 -7.35
N LEU A 606 -25.13 7.41 -7.17
CA LEU A 606 -26.20 7.72 -6.22
C LEU A 606 -27.58 7.42 -6.77
N THR A 607 -28.52 7.15 -5.87
CA THR A 607 -29.94 6.99 -6.16
C THR A 607 -30.80 7.96 -5.34
N ASP A 608 -32.00 8.23 -5.82
CA ASP A 608 -32.96 9.11 -5.14
C ASP A 608 -33.21 8.67 -3.70
N GLY A 609 -32.99 9.57 -2.75
CA GLY A 609 -33.15 9.38 -1.33
C GLY A 609 -31.90 8.94 -0.56
N ASP A 610 -30.76 8.71 -1.21
CA ASP A 610 -29.53 8.31 -0.52
C ASP A 610 -29.08 9.36 0.51
N GLU A 611 -28.59 8.88 1.66
CA GLU A 611 -28.04 9.70 2.72
C GLU A 611 -26.53 9.51 2.81
N ILE A 612 -25.76 10.55 2.48
CA ILE A 612 -24.30 10.54 2.44
C ILE A 612 -23.75 11.17 3.71
N GLU A 613 -22.79 10.50 4.33
CA GLU A 613 -22.05 11.03 5.48
C GLU A 613 -20.56 10.96 5.19
N TRP A 614 -19.84 12.07 5.33
CA TRP A 614 -18.38 12.07 5.41
C TRP A 614 -17.97 12.22 6.86
N LEU A 615 -17.20 11.28 7.37
CA LEU A 615 -16.81 11.22 8.77
C LEU A 615 -15.28 11.23 8.87
N TYR A 616 -14.75 12.05 9.76
CA TYR A 616 -13.34 11.97 10.11
C TYR A 616 -13.14 10.91 11.18
N THR A 617 -12.22 9.98 10.93
CA THR A 617 -11.83 8.93 11.87
C THR A 617 -10.42 9.19 12.38
N CYS A 618 -10.12 8.77 13.61
CA CYS A 618 -8.77 8.65 14.15
C CYS A 618 -8.22 7.20 14.07
N ASP A 619 -9.03 6.23 13.65
CA ASP A 619 -8.78 4.79 13.77
C ASP A 619 -9.43 3.97 12.62
N LEU A 620 -9.26 4.43 11.38
CA LEU A 620 -9.76 3.78 10.15
C LEU A 620 -11.24 3.31 10.21
N GLY A 621 -12.10 4.09 10.88
CA GLY A 621 -13.53 3.83 11.01
C GLY A 621 -13.96 3.14 12.30
N HIS A 622 -13.04 2.54 13.07
CA HIS A 622 -13.40 1.81 14.28
C HIS A 622 -13.93 2.70 15.41
N ASP A 623 -13.58 3.98 15.41
CA ASP A 623 -14.12 4.99 16.32
C ASP A 623 -15.49 5.55 15.87
N LEU A 624 -16.06 5.01 14.79
CA LEU A 624 -17.33 5.42 14.18
C LEU A 624 -18.41 4.32 14.16
N ASP A 625 -18.19 3.19 14.83
CA ASP A 625 -19.11 2.04 14.85
C ASP A 625 -19.55 1.58 13.43
N GLU A 626 -18.60 1.54 12.49
CA GLU A 626 -18.88 1.28 11.06
C GLU A 626 -19.63 -0.04 10.78
N VAL A 627 -20.58 0.03 9.83
CA VAL A 627 -21.31 -1.11 9.28
C VAL A 627 -20.99 -1.22 7.80
N TYR A 628 -20.36 -2.32 7.39
CA TYR A 628 -19.99 -2.56 6.00
C TYR A 628 -21.14 -3.19 5.21
N GLU A 629 -21.17 -2.98 3.89
CA GLU A 629 -22.16 -3.58 2.99
C GLU A 629 -22.11 -5.13 3.11
N ASP A 630 -23.23 -5.76 3.51
CA ASP A 630 -23.33 -7.22 3.60
C ASP A 630 -23.20 -7.86 2.21
N ASP A 631 -22.31 -8.84 2.08
CA ASP A 631 -22.11 -9.61 0.84
C ASP A 631 -23.43 -10.27 0.40
N PRO A 632 -23.89 -10.10 -0.86
CA PRO A 632 -25.07 -10.80 -1.36
C PRO A 632 -24.94 -12.34 -1.46
N ILE A 633 -23.81 -12.94 -1.07
CA ILE A 633 -23.56 -14.37 -1.19
C ILE A 633 -22.75 -14.89 0.01
N SER A 634 -23.45 -15.19 1.11
CA SER A 634 -22.99 -16.07 2.19
C SER A 634 -22.87 -17.53 1.77
#